data_AF-A0A4R4SEH7-F1
#
_entry.id   AF-A0A4R4SEH7-F1
#
_cell.length_a   1.000
_cell.length_b   1.000
_cell.length_c   1.000
_cell.angle_alpha   90.00
_cell.angle_beta   90.00
_cell.angle_gamma   90.00
#
_symmetry.space_group_name_H-M   'P 1'
#
loop_
_entity.id
_entity.type
_entity.pdbx_description
1 polymer ?
#
loop_
_entity_poly.entity_id
_entity_poly.type
_entity_poly.pdbx_seq_one_letter_code
_entity_poly.pdbx_strand_id
1 'polypeptide(L)'
;VAVSALFARSGVIRVDTVAELLDVGVLLAHQPRPAGRRVAVVGNSSALTGLAATACAAQGLTVAAGYPSDTGPRAGAAELAAALAVAAADENVDALVAVFAPPLPGQLTDTEADFAAALPGVLDAGKPVVATFLAGRAPAGVPAYPSVEEAVRALARVARYADWLRRPPGTPPELPRIDPAAASAALRADGADPAGLLRAYGIDVLPSVPTRSADEAVAAAVSLGCPVALKAAAPGLRHRLDLGAVRLDLADAAAVRRAYAEMSAVFGADVLVQAMVPPGVPCVVELVEDPAFGPVVGFGLGGVATELLGDRAWRAVPLTDIDASELVDAPRAAPLLRGHRGAVPVDRAALAELLLRVGRLADEQPRVRSLTLNPVLARPDGISVLHATVGVGAAGARPDTGPRRL
;
A
#
# COMPACT_ATOMS: atom_id res chain seq x y z
N VAL A 1 -10.21 1.03 3.28
CA VAL A 1 -8.84 0.56 2.98
C VAL A 1 -8.08 1.56 2.11
N ALA A 2 -8.65 2.02 0.99
CA ALA A 2 -8.02 3.02 0.11
C ALA A 2 -7.56 4.31 0.83
N VAL A 3 -8.45 4.96 1.60
CA VAL A 3 -8.12 6.17 2.38
C VAL A 3 -6.95 5.96 3.36
N SER A 4 -6.90 4.81 4.04
CA SER A 4 -5.80 4.48 4.97
C SER A 4 -4.46 4.37 4.24
N ALA A 5 -4.47 3.75 3.05
CA ALA A 5 -3.27 3.58 2.23
C ALA A 5 -2.79 4.92 1.66
N LEU A 6 -3.70 5.84 1.35
CA LEU A 6 -3.38 7.18 0.85
C LEU A 6 -2.79 8.07 1.95
N PHE A 7 -3.38 8.09 3.16
CA PHE A 7 -2.82 8.86 4.29
C PHE A 7 -1.42 8.42 4.72
N ALA A 8 -1.17 7.11 4.72
CA ALA A 8 0.16 6.58 5.05
C ALA A 8 1.25 7.07 4.09
N ARG A 9 0.87 7.58 2.90
CA ARG A 9 1.79 8.05 1.87
C ARG A 9 1.86 9.56 1.73
N SER A 10 0.94 10.31 2.33
CA SER A 10 0.94 11.77 2.38
C SER A 10 1.64 12.35 3.62
N GLY A 11 2.41 11.52 4.34
CA GLY A 11 3.06 11.94 5.59
C GLY A 11 2.11 12.17 6.77
N VAL A 12 0.84 11.75 6.66
CA VAL A 12 -0.15 11.90 7.73
C VAL A 12 0.06 10.80 8.77
N ILE A 13 0.25 11.20 10.03
CA ILE A 13 0.27 10.27 11.16
C ILE A 13 -1.17 9.99 11.57
N ARG A 14 -1.70 8.88 11.07
CA ARG A 14 -3.02 8.41 11.49
C ARG A 14 -2.96 7.83 12.91
N VAL A 15 -3.92 8.24 13.71
CA VAL A 15 -4.20 7.77 15.06
C VAL A 15 -5.62 7.26 15.15
N ASP A 16 -5.89 6.39 16.11
CA ASP A 16 -7.20 5.74 16.24
C ASP A 16 -8.10 6.42 17.28
N THR A 17 -7.53 7.27 18.15
CA THR A 17 -8.26 8.03 19.17
C THR A 17 -7.73 9.45 19.34
N VAL A 18 -8.52 10.33 19.96
CA VAL A 18 -8.07 11.70 20.32
C VAL A 18 -6.93 11.65 21.35
N ALA A 19 -6.94 10.67 22.25
CA ALA A 19 -5.83 10.46 23.18
C ALA A 19 -4.53 10.19 22.41
N GLU A 20 -4.56 9.27 21.44
CA GLU A 20 -3.41 9.00 20.58
C GLU A 20 -2.94 10.23 19.78
N LEU A 21 -3.87 11.09 19.34
CA LEU A 21 -3.52 12.35 18.67
C LEU A 21 -2.66 13.24 19.59
N LEU A 22 -3.08 13.40 20.84
CA LEU A 22 -2.37 14.19 21.84
C LEU A 22 -1.04 13.53 22.21
N ASP A 23 -1.03 12.21 22.38
CA ASP A 23 0.16 11.41 22.70
C ASP A 23 1.28 11.64 21.68
N VAL A 24 0.93 11.54 20.38
CA VAL A 24 1.85 11.78 19.27
C VAL A 24 2.22 13.26 19.17
N GLY A 25 1.25 14.15 19.35
CA GLY A 25 1.46 15.60 19.26
C GLY A 25 2.45 16.12 20.30
N VAL A 26 2.33 15.68 21.55
CA VAL A 26 3.26 16.05 22.64
C VAL A 26 4.67 15.55 22.33
N LEU A 27 4.81 14.33 21.79
CA LEU A 27 6.10 13.78 21.37
C LEU A 27 6.76 14.65 20.30
N LEU A 28 6.05 14.94 19.22
CA LEU A 28 6.57 15.76 18.12
C LEU A 28 6.89 17.20 18.52
N ALA A 29 6.16 17.74 19.50
CA ALA A 29 6.38 19.11 19.96
C ALA A 29 7.63 19.27 20.84
N HIS A 30 8.05 18.21 21.54
CA HIS A 30 9.10 18.31 22.57
C HIS A 30 10.34 17.43 22.33
N GLN A 31 10.30 16.50 21.39
CA GLN A 31 11.38 15.55 21.14
C GLN A 31 11.81 15.52 19.68
N PRO A 32 13.10 15.23 19.40
CA PRO A 32 13.56 14.97 18.04
C PRO A 32 12.92 13.70 17.47
N ARG A 33 12.98 13.54 16.15
CA ARG A 33 12.54 12.30 15.50
C ARG A 33 13.63 11.24 15.63
N PRO A 34 13.27 9.95 15.81
CA PRO A 34 14.28 8.90 15.91
C PRO A 34 14.98 8.70 14.55
N ALA A 35 16.29 8.43 14.61
CA ALA A 35 17.11 8.16 13.43
C ALA A 35 16.79 6.78 12.81
N GLY A 36 16.22 5.87 13.59
CA GLY A 36 15.87 4.51 13.20
C GLY A 36 14.81 3.91 14.13
N ARG A 37 14.84 2.58 14.28
CA ARG A 37 13.82 1.81 15.05
C ARG A 37 14.40 1.07 16.25
N ARG A 38 15.68 1.26 16.57
CA ARG A 38 16.35 0.59 17.68
C ARG A 38 16.07 1.36 18.96
N VAL A 39 15.48 0.70 19.95
CA VAL A 39 15.00 1.32 21.18
C VAL A 39 15.74 0.74 22.38
N ALA A 40 16.26 1.61 23.23
CA ALA A 40 16.69 1.22 24.56
C ALA A 40 15.52 1.34 25.53
N VAL A 41 15.18 0.25 26.20
CA VAL A 41 14.23 0.25 27.31
C VAL A 41 15.03 0.27 28.60
N VAL A 42 14.86 1.30 29.42
CA VAL A 42 15.58 1.47 30.67
C VAL A 42 14.59 1.76 31.78
N GLY A 43 14.68 1.05 32.90
CA GLY A 43 13.82 1.30 34.04
C GLY A 43 14.27 0.61 35.31
N ASN A 44 13.48 0.75 36.36
CA ASN A 44 13.75 0.17 37.68
C ASN A 44 12.78 -0.99 38.04
N SER A 45 12.06 -1.50 37.05
CA SER A 45 11.07 -2.56 37.21
C SER A 45 11.11 -3.54 36.04
N SER A 46 11.66 -4.73 36.29
CA SER A 46 11.74 -5.84 35.32
C SER A 46 10.41 -6.12 34.62
N ALA A 47 9.29 -6.09 35.35
CA ALA A 47 7.96 -6.35 34.80
C ALA A 47 7.56 -5.29 33.76
N LEU A 48 7.74 -4.01 34.07
CA LEU A 48 7.36 -2.93 33.17
C LEU A 48 8.33 -2.79 31.99
N THR A 49 9.63 -3.00 32.21
CA THR A 49 10.60 -3.02 31.10
C THR A 49 10.37 -4.22 30.18
N GLY A 50 9.92 -5.36 30.71
CA GLY A 50 9.49 -6.52 29.91
C GLY A 50 8.23 -6.24 29.08
N LEU A 51 7.24 -5.57 29.66
CA LEU A 51 6.05 -5.12 28.93
C LEU A 51 6.39 -4.12 27.83
N ALA A 52 7.24 -3.13 28.12
CA ALA A 52 7.72 -2.16 27.14
C ALA A 52 8.46 -2.83 25.97
N ALA A 53 9.31 -3.82 26.25
CA ALA A 53 10.00 -4.61 25.22
C ALA A 53 9.01 -5.39 24.34
N THR A 54 7.99 -5.99 24.94
CA THR A 54 6.92 -6.71 24.23
C THR A 54 6.10 -5.76 23.36
N ALA A 55 5.75 -4.58 23.88
CA ALA A 55 5.06 -3.53 23.15
C ALA A 55 5.91 -3.02 21.96
N CYS A 56 7.23 -2.89 22.13
CA CYS A 56 8.14 -2.49 21.05
C CYS A 56 8.04 -3.47 19.89
N ALA A 57 8.16 -4.78 20.17
CA ALA A 57 8.05 -5.82 19.17
C ALA A 57 6.68 -5.80 18.46
N ALA A 58 5.59 -5.65 19.22
CA ALA A 58 4.24 -5.59 18.67
C ALA A 58 4.01 -4.38 17.74
N GLN A 59 4.73 -3.27 17.96
CA GLN A 59 4.66 -2.06 17.16
C GLN A 59 5.73 -1.98 16.05
N GLY A 60 6.54 -3.03 15.87
CA GLY A 60 7.59 -3.08 14.86
C GLY A 60 8.85 -2.26 15.19
N LEU A 61 9.05 -1.92 16.46
CA LEU A 61 10.30 -1.39 16.99
C LEU A 61 11.22 -2.55 17.42
N THR A 62 12.52 -2.32 17.36
CA THR A 62 13.52 -3.33 17.74
C THR A 62 14.17 -2.93 19.05
N VAL A 63 14.10 -3.77 20.08
CA VAL A 63 14.87 -3.52 21.30
C VAL A 63 16.35 -3.71 20.98
N ALA A 64 17.18 -2.70 21.26
CA ALA A 64 18.60 -2.72 20.97
C ALA A 64 19.32 -3.81 21.79
N ALA A 65 20.43 -4.33 21.26
CA ALA A 65 21.25 -5.31 21.98
C ALA A 65 21.75 -4.71 23.31
N GLY A 66 21.69 -5.48 24.40
CA GLY A 66 22.00 -4.98 25.74
C GLY A 66 20.81 -4.39 26.50
N TYR A 67 19.62 -4.37 25.90
CA TYR A 67 18.36 -3.90 26.52
C TYR A 67 17.29 -5.00 26.52
N PRO A 68 16.28 -4.94 27.42
CA PRO A 68 16.04 -3.91 28.43
C PRO A 68 17.10 -3.88 29.55
N SER A 69 17.37 -2.69 30.09
CA SER A 69 18.24 -2.49 31.25
C SER A 69 17.38 -2.21 32.48
N ASP A 70 17.37 -3.14 33.44
CA ASP A 70 16.69 -2.98 34.73
C ASP A 70 17.70 -2.61 35.82
N THR A 71 17.56 -1.42 36.40
CA THR A 71 18.38 -0.97 37.54
C THR A 71 17.91 -1.57 38.87
N GLY A 72 16.73 -2.18 38.90
CA GLY A 72 16.11 -2.79 40.06
C GLY A 72 15.33 -1.81 40.94
N PRO A 73 14.41 -2.31 41.79
CA PRO A 73 13.45 -1.48 42.53
C PRO A 73 14.06 -0.66 43.68
N ARG A 74 15.34 -0.90 44.00
CA ARG A 74 16.11 -0.15 45.01
C ARG A 74 17.06 0.88 44.40
N ALA A 75 17.09 1.01 43.07
CA ALA A 75 17.87 2.05 42.41
C ALA A 75 17.25 3.42 42.68
N GLY A 76 18.09 4.40 43.04
CA GLY A 76 17.71 5.79 43.16
C GLY A 76 17.76 6.52 41.82
N ALA A 77 17.50 7.83 41.85
CA ALA A 77 17.50 8.67 40.66
C ALA A 77 18.87 8.71 39.96
N ALA A 78 19.98 8.62 40.72
CA ALA A 78 21.33 8.67 40.19
C ALA A 78 21.69 7.41 39.37
N GLU A 79 21.34 6.21 39.86
CA GLU A 79 21.56 4.97 39.10
C GLU A 79 20.71 4.92 37.84
N LEU A 80 19.45 5.38 37.91
CA LEU A 80 18.59 5.48 36.74
C LEU A 80 19.14 6.49 35.72
N ALA A 81 19.62 7.65 36.18
CA ALA A 81 20.24 8.66 35.32
C ALA A 81 21.49 8.12 34.62
N ALA A 82 22.34 7.39 35.34
CA ALA A 82 23.53 6.76 34.76
C ALA A 82 23.17 5.72 33.68
N ALA A 83 22.18 4.87 33.95
CA ALA A 83 21.71 3.87 32.97
C ALA A 83 21.10 4.53 31.72
N LEU A 84 20.31 5.59 31.91
CA LEU A 84 19.75 6.37 30.79
C LEU A 84 20.83 7.09 29.99
N ALA A 85 21.85 7.66 30.64
CA ALA A 85 22.96 8.32 29.96
C ALA A 85 23.78 7.34 29.10
N VAL A 86 24.02 6.11 29.58
CA VAL A 86 24.66 5.06 28.79
C VAL A 86 23.82 4.74 27.55
N ALA A 87 22.51 4.58 27.70
CA ALA A 87 21.60 4.35 26.57
C ALA A 87 21.53 5.52 25.59
N ALA A 88 21.62 6.75 26.10
CA ALA A 88 21.63 7.97 25.29
C ALA A 88 22.89 8.04 24.42
N ALA A 89 24.03 7.62 24.96
CA ALA A 89 25.32 7.62 24.27
C ALA A 89 25.51 6.44 23.29
N ASP A 90 24.79 5.34 23.45
CA ASP A 90 24.97 4.13 22.62
C ASP A 90 24.54 4.36 21.15
N GLU A 91 25.48 4.29 20.20
CA GLU A 91 25.24 4.44 18.76
C GLU A 91 24.28 3.38 18.18
N ASN A 92 24.04 2.29 18.92
CA ASN A 92 23.07 1.26 18.55
C ASN A 92 21.62 1.60 18.94
N VAL A 93 21.41 2.74 19.60
CA VAL A 93 20.11 3.19 20.09
C VAL A 93 19.67 4.43 19.33
N ASP A 94 18.44 4.40 18.79
CA ASP A 94 17.83 5.50 18.05
C ASP A 94 16.77 6.25 18.87
N ALA A 95 16.27 5.65 19.97
CA ALA A 95 15.26 6.19 20.87
C ALA A 95 15.30 5.51 22.25
N LEU A 96 14.78 6.18 23.28
CA LEU A 96 14.74 5.66 24.65
C LEU A 96 13.30 5.59 25.17
N VAL A 97 13.00 4.49 25.86
CA VAL A 97 11.80 4.31 26.67
C VAL A 97 12.24 4.21 28.12
N ALA A 98 11.98 5.28 28.89
CA ALA A 98 12.28 5.36 30.30
C ALA A 98 11.08 4.91 31.12
N VAL A 99 11.29 3.95 32.02
CA VAL A 99 10.22 3.34 32.82
C VAL A 99 10.51 3.54 34.29
N PHE A 100 9.58 4.19 35.00
CA PHE A 100 9.71 4.44 36.41
C PHE A 100 8.52 3.88 37.20
N ALA A 101 8.83 2.92 38.07
CA ALA A 101 7.94 2.45 39.13
C ALA A 101 8.33 3.11 40.47
N PRO A 102 7.37 3.64 41.25
CA PRO A 102 7.68 4.17 42.56
C PRO A 102 8.24 3.08 43.49
N PRO A 103 9.23 3.41 44.33
CA PRO A 103 9.72 2.49 45.34
C PRO A 103 8.61 2.18 46.37
N LEU A 104 8.57 0.94 46.85
CA LEU A 104 7.75 0.56 47.99
C LEU A 104 8.35 1.12 49.29
N PRO A 105 7.53 1.31 50.35
CA PRO A 105 8.02 1.75 51.65
C PRO A 105 9.21 0.91 52.14
N GLY A 106 10.30 1.58 52.53
CA GLY A 106 11.53 0.94 53.01
C GLY A 106 12.49 0.44 51.94
N GLN A 107 12.21 0.61 50.64
CA GLN A 107 13.15 0.28 49.56
C GLN A 107 14.18 1.39 49.30
N LEU A 108 13.81 2.64 49.55
CA LEU A 108 14.68 3.81 49.48
C LEU A 108 14.55 4.62 50.77
N THR A 109 15.68 5.14 51.25
CA THR A 109 15.76 5.96 52.47
C THR A 109 15.34 7.41 52.21
N ASP A 110 15.50 7.90 50.97
CA ASP A 110 14.97 9.18 50.51
C ASP A 110 13.58 8.98 49.92
N THR A 111 12.56 9.36 50.68
CA THR A 111 11.16 9.40 50.25
C THR A 111 10.88 10.46 49.17
N GLU A 112 11.88 11.27 48.80
CA GLU A 112 11.81 12.36 47.81
C GLU A 112 12.86 12.21 46.68
N ALA A 113 13.27 10.99 46.33
CA ALA A 113 14.17 10.83 45.18
C ALA A 113 13.45 11.33 43.90
N ASP A 114 13.85 12.51 43.40
CA ASP A 114 13.28 13.10 42.19
C ASP A 114 13.81 12.37 40.95
N PHE A 115 13.19 11.23 40.62
CA PHE A 115 13.52 10.48 39.41
C PHE A 115 13.25 11.28 38.13
N ALA A 116 12.48 12.37 38.18
CA ALA A 116 12.37 13.29 37.06
C ALA A 116 13.71 13.98 36.76
N ALA A 117 14.56 14.18 37.76
CA ALA A 117 15.92 14.74 37.58
C ALA A 117 16.86 13.82 36.80
N ALA A 118 16.50 12.55 36.59
CA ALA A 118 17.32 11.60 35.81
C ALA A 118 17.25 11.82 34.29
N LEU A 119 16.24 12.55 33.81
CA LEU A 119 15.94 12.66 32.38
C LEU A 119 16.49 13.90 31.65
N PRO A 120 16.66 15.09 32.28
CA PRO A 120 17.15 16.28 31.57
C PRO A 120 18.51 16.06 30.87
N GLY A 121 19.45 15.36 31.50
CA GLY A 121 20.76 15.07 30.89
C GLY A 121 20.72 14.14 29.68
N VAL A 122 19.60 13.48 29.43
CA VAL A 122 19.38 12.58 28.29
C VAL A 122 18.89 13.35 27.07
N LEU A 123 18.26 14.51 27.25
CA LEU A 123 17.71 15.34 26.18
C LEU A 123 18.79 15.88 25.24
N ASP A 124 20.00 16.13 25.77
CA ASP A 124 21.13 16.65 25.01
C ASP A 124 21.73 15.64 24.03
N ALA A 125 21.39 14.35 24.14
CA ALA A 125 21.89 13.30 23.25
C ALA A 125 21.23 13.30 21.86
N GLY A 126 20.21 14.13 21.64
CA GLY A 126 19.54 14.26 20.33
C GLY A 126 18.67 13.05 19.93
N LYS A 127 18.42 12.12 20.85
CA LYS A 127 17.55 10.95 20.66
C LYS A 127 16.22 11.18 21.38
N PRO A 128 15.06 10.82 20.78
CA PRO A 128 13.79 10.95 21.46
C PRO A 128 13.73 10.08 22.71
N VAL A 129 13.22 10.66 23.79
CA VAL A 129 12.92 9.98 25.04
C VAL A 129 11.43 10.05 25.31
N VAL A 130 10.81 8.89 25.53
CA VAL A 130 9.45 8.78 26.08
C VAL A 130 9.52 8.15 27.46
N ALA A 131 8.66 8.59 28.37
CA ALA A 131 8.67 8.10 29.73
C ALA A 131 7.31 7.55 30.18
N THR A 132 7.34 6.60 31.11
CA THR A 132 6.17 6.15 31.86
C THR A 132 6.46 6.27 33.34
N PHE A 133 5.74 7.17 34.01
CA PHE A 133 5.82 7.38 35.46
C PHE A 133 4.55 6.84 36.10
N LEU A 134 4.65 5.75 36.89
CA LEU A 134 3.50 5.23 37.62
C LEU A 134 3.09 6.12 38.81
N ALA A 135 4.01 6.96 39.30
CA ALA A 135 3.74 8.03 40.25
C ALA A 135 4.73 9.18 40.05
N GLY A 136 4.31 10.41 40.36
CA GLY A 136 5.10 11.63 40.17
C GLY A 136 4.77 12.35 38.85
N ARG A 137 5.60 13.32 38.47
CA ARG A 137 5.50 14.05 37.20
C ARG A 137 6.84 13.97 36.48
N ALA A 138 6.80 13.73 35.17
CA ALA A 138 7.99 13.85 34.34
C ALA A 138 8.47 15.31 34.27
N PRO A 139 9.76 15.54 34.01
CA PRO A 139 10.27 16.89 33.85
C PRO A 139 9.74 17.53 32.57
N ALA A 140 9.77 18.86 32.52
CA ALA A 140 9.41 19.60 31.31
C ALA A 140 10.27 19.14 30.12
N GLY A 141 9.62 18.97 28.96
CA GLY A 141 10.29 18.55 27.73
C GLY A 141 10.31 17.03 27.49
N VAL A 142 10.06 16.17 28.48
CA VAL A 142 9.95 14.72 28.27
C VAL A 142 8.48 14.29 28.26
N PRO A 143 7.96 13.80 27.12
CA PRO A 143 6.62 13.23 27.05
C PRO A 143 6.46 12.04 28.00
N ALA A 144 5.45 12.13 28.86
CA ALA A 144 5.12 11.10 29.83
C ALA A 144 3.74 10.53 29.57
N TYR A 145 3.66 9.20 29.57
CA TYR A 145 2.45 8.46 29.23
C TYR A 145 1.97 7.63 30.42
N PRO A 146 0.65 7.45 30.57
CA PRO A 146 0.08 6.63 31.66
C PRO A 146 0.56 5.17 31.65
N SER A 147 0.89 4.63 30.49
CA SER A 147 1.37 3.24 30.34
C SER A 147 2.55 3.13 29.36
N VAL A 148 3.28 2.02 29.45
CA VAL A 148 4.42 1.74 28.55
C VAL A 148 3.95 1.48 27.12
N GLU A 149 2.77 0.88 26.95
CA GLU A 149 2.15 0.62 25.66
C GLU A 149 1.82 1.92 24.92
N GLU A 150 1.31 2.93 25.64
CA GLU A 150 1.01 4.24 25.07
C GLU A 150 2.29 4.99 24.66
N ALA A 151 3.31 4.99 25.53
CA ALA A 151 4.62 5.57 25.22
C ALA A 151 5.23 4.95 23.96
N VAL A 152 5.26 3.62 23.91
CA VAL A 152 5.81 2.86 22.78
C VAL A 152 4.98 3.07 21.52
N ARG A 153 3.64 3.12 21.62
CA ARG A 153 2.75 3.37 20.48
C ARG A 153 2.99 4.76 19.89
N ALA A 154 3.13 5.80 20.72
CA ALA A 154 3.45 7.15 20.27
C ALA A 154 4.81 7.19 19.57
N LEU A 155 5.84 6.60 20.19
CA LEU A 155 7.18 6.49 19.62
C LEU A 155 7.17 5.75 18.27
N ALA A 156 6.44 4.64 18.16
CA ALA A 156 6.33 3.87 16.92
C ALA A 156 5.62 4.64 15.79
N ARG A 157 4.65 5.50 16.11
CA ARG A 157 3.99 6.38 15.12
C ARG A 157 4.98 7.43 14.60
N VAL A 158 5.74 8.06 15.49
CA VAL A 158 6.75 9.06 15.12
C VAL A 158 7.93 8.43 14.38
N ALA A 159 8.36 7.22 14.75
CA ALA A 159 9.39 6.46 14.04
C ALA A 159 8.97 6.14 12.60
N ARG A 160 7.73 5.64 12.40
CA ARG A 160 7.19 5.41 11.06
C ARG A 160 7.14 6.68 10.21
N TYR A 161 6.81 7.82 10.82
CA TYR A 161 6.84 9.11 10.13
C TYR A 161 8.25 9.56 9.77
N ALA A 162 9.20 9.37 10.69
CA ALA A 162 10.62 9.66 10.44
C ALA A 162 11.18 8.80 9.30
N ASP A 163 10.79 7.52 9.24
CA ASP A 163 11.10 6.65 8.10
C ASP A 163 10.48 7.16 6.82
N TRP A 164 9.23 7.61 6.86
CA TRP A 164 8.57 8.20 5.69
C TRP A 164 9.33 9.41 5.14
N LEU A 165 9.76 10.33 6.01
CA LEU A 165 10.54 11.51 5.62
C LEU A 165 11.90 11.20 5.01
N ARG A 166 12.54 10.09 5.42
CA ARG A 166 13.84 9.67 4.89
C ARG A 166 13.73 8.99 3.53
N ARG A 167 12.52 8.58 3.13
CA ARG A 167 12.35 7.88 1.86
C ARG A 167 12.59 8.82 0.69
N PRO A 168 13.29 8.36 -0.36
CA PRO A 168 13.34 9.11 -1.60
C PRO A 168 11.92 9.25 -2.15
N PRO A 169 11.52 10.45 -2.63
CA PRO A 169 10.18 10.68 -3.15
C PRO A 169 9.93 9.95 -4.49
N GLY A 170 10.96 9.43 -5.14
CA GLY A 170 10.88 8.88 -6.50
C GLY A 170 10.78 9.98 -7.55
N THR A 171 10.71 9.59 -8.82
CA THR A 171 10.50 10.52 -9.93
C THR A 171 9.42 10.01 -10.88
N PRO A 172 8.54 10.87 -11.40
CA PRO A 172 7.66 10.50 -12.51
C PRO A 172 8.53 10.24 -13.76
N PRO A 173 8.59 9.00 -14.27
CA PRO A 173 9.44 8.69 -15.39
C PRO A 173 8.89 9.26 -16.70
N GLU A 174 9.80 9.48 -17.66
CA GLU A 174 9.43 9.67 -19.06
C GLU A 174 9.03 8.31 -19.66
N LEU A 175 7.84 8.24 -20.25
CA LEU A 175 7.29 7.02 -20.82
C LEU A 175 7.27 7.15 -22.35
N PRO A 176 7.89 6.23 -23.09
CA PRO A 176 7.81 6.24 -24.55
C PRO A 176 6.41 5.83 -25.02
N ARG A 177 6.09 6.14 -26.29
CA ARG A 177 4.81 5.83 -26.94
C ARG A 177 3.60 6.49 -26.26
N ILE A 178 3.76 7.73 -25.78
CA ILE A 178 2.64 8.57 -25.36
C ILE A 178 2.39 9.62 -26.44
N ASP A 179 1.14 9.70 -26.90
CA ASP A 179 0.66 10.67 -27.88
C ASP A 179 -0.53 11.45 -27.32
N PRO A 180 -0.28 12.62 -26.68
CA PRO A 180 -1.34 13.45 -26.10
C PRO A 180 -2.36 13.97 -27.12
N ALA A 181 -1.95 14.14 -28.38
CA ALA A 181 -2.83 14.60 -29.45
C ALA A 181 -3.82 13.50 -29.84
N ALA A 182 -3.33 12.26 -30.01
CA ALA A 182 -4.18 11.10 -30.23
C ALA A 182 -5.11 10.83 -29.03
N ALA A 183 -4.63 10.98 -27.79
CA ALA A 183 -5.45 10.85 -26.59
C ALA A 183 -6.59 11.88 -26.56
N SER A 184 -6.29 13.13 -26.89
CA SER A 184 -7.28 14.20 -26.96
C SER A 184 -8.32 13.95 -28.05
N ALA A 185 -7.90 13.46 -29.22
CA ALA A 185 -8.80 13.07 -30.30
C ALA A 185 -9.68 11.87 -29.92
N ALA A 186 -9.14 10.86 -29.24
CA ALA A 186 -9.90 9.70 -28.76
C ALA A 186 -11.00 10.07 -27.75
N LEU A 187 -10.83 11.17 -27.02
CA LEU A 187 -11.87 11.73 -26.15
C LEU A 187 -12.79 12.74 -26.87
N ARG A 188 -12.46 13.14 -28.11
CA ARG A 188 -13.20 14.12 -28.92
C ARG A 188 -13.57 13.54 -30.29
N ALA A 189 -14.70 12.85 -30.39
CA ALA A 189 -15.42 12.62 -31.65
C ALA A 189 -16.76 11.95 -31.34
N ASP A 190 -17.87 12.69 -31.31
CA ASP A 190 -19.25 12.15 -31.22
C ASP A 190 -19.50 11.04 -30.16
N GLY A 191 -18.62 10.95 -29.15
CA GLY A 191 -18.42 9.78 -28.30
C GLY A 191 -16.97 9.69 -27.83
N ALA A 192 -16.66 8.72 -26.97
CA ALA A 192 -15.29 8.39 -26.58
C ALA A 192 -14.84 7.10 -27.29
N ASP A 193 -13.58 7.04 -27.70
CA ASP A 193 -12.90 5.83 -28.14
C ASP A 193 -11.93 5.34 -27.05
N PRO A 194 -12.38 4.47 -26.12
CA PRO A 194 -11.53 3.87 -25.09
C PRO A 194 -10.28 3.17 -25.64
N ALA A 195 -10.39 2.50 -26.79
CA ALA A 195 -9.28 1.72 -27.34
C ALA A 195 -8.20 2.63 -27.94
N GLY A 196 -8.62 3.66 -28.67
CA GLY A 196 -7.73 4.72 -29.15
C GLY A 196 -7.04 5.45 -28.01
N LEU A 197 -7.78 5.77 -26.94
CA LEU A 197 -7.23 6.40 -25.75
C LEU A 197 -6.14 5.54 -25.10
N LEU A 198 -6.41 4.27 -24.81
CA LEU A 198 -5.43 3.38 -24.17
C LEU A 198 -4.18 3.20 -25.03
N ARG A 199 -4.35 3.05 -26.35
CA ARG A 199 -3.24 2.96 -27.30
C ARG A 199 -2.39 4.23 -27.33
N ALA A 200 -3.01 5.41 -27.19
CA ALA A 200 -2.28 6.68 -27.10
C ALA A 200 -1.39 6.80 -25.86
N TYR A 201 -1.61 5.98 -24.83
CA TYR A 201 -0.71 5.84 -23.66
C TYR A 201 0.17 4.58 -23.73
N GLY A 202 0.21 3.90 -24.89
CA GLY A 202 0.96 2.66 -25.09
C GLY A 202 0.41 1.46 -24.31
N ILE A 203 -0.88 1.46 -23.99
CA ILE A 203 -1.57 0.34 -23.32
C ILE A 203 -2.28 -0.49 -24.40
N ASP A 204 -1.70 -1.63 -24.71
CA ASP A 204 -2.20 -2.55 -25.73
C ASP A 204 -3.19 -3.55 -25.12
N VAL A 205 -4.47 -3.41 -25.49
CA VAL A 205 -5.54 -4.34 -25.09
C VAL A 205 -5.74 -5.38 -26.18
N LEU A 206 -5.76 -6.66 -25.80
CA LEU A 206 -5.97 -7.76 -26.75
C LEU A 206 -7.37 -7.63 -27.39
N PRO A 207 -7.47 -7.59 -28.73
CA PRO A 207 -8.75 -7.37 -29.39
C PRO A 207 -9.71 -8.55 -29.17
N SER A 208 -11.00 -8.27 -29.12
CA SER A 208 -12.07 -9.27 -29.13
C SER A 208 -12.99 -9.00 -30.31
N VAL A 209 -13.44 -10.05 -30.99
CA VAL A 209 -14.39 -9.96 -32.11
C VAL A 209 -15.81 -10.24 -31.59
N PRO A 210 -16.74 -9.28 -31.64
CA PRO A 210 -18.14 -9.52 -31.28
C PRO A 210 -18.84 -10.34 -32.36
N THR A 211 -19.66 -11.29 -31.93
CA THR A 211 -20.38 -12.24 -32.77
C THR A 211 -21.77 -12.48 -32.21
N ARG A 212 -22.71 -12.77 -33.11
CA ARG A 212 -24.14 -13.03 -32.81
C ARG A 212 -24.63 -14.36 -33.37
N SER A 213 -23.73 -15.17 -33.92
CA SER A 213 -24.03 -16.53 -34.36
C SER A 213 -22.82 -17.46 -34.18
N ALA A 214 -23.08 -18.76 -34.14
CA ALA A 214 -22.03 -19.77 -34.10
C ALA A 214 -21.14 -19.73 -35.36
N ASP A 215 -21.71 -19.39 -36.52
CA ASP A 215 -20.95 -19.25 -37.77
C ASP A 215 -20.00 -18.05 -37.73
N GLU A 216 -20.47 -16.90 -37.23
CA GLU A 216 -19.61 -15.73 -37.00
C GLU A 216 -18.50 -16.05 -35.99
N ALA A 217 -18.82 -16.77 -34.90
CA ALA A 217 -17.84 -17.17 -33.90
C ALA A 217 -16.75 -18.09 -34.48
N VAL A 218 -17.13 -19.04 -35.34
CA VAL A 218 -16.18 -19.90 -36.06
C VAL A 218 -15.33 -19.10 -37.05
N ALA A 219 -15.94 -18.20 -37.83
CA ALA A 219 -15.19 -17.36 -38.77
C ALA A 219 -14.18 -16.46 -38.04
N ALA A 220 -14.57 -15.87 -36.91
CA ALA A 220 -13.67 -15.11 -36.05
C ALA A 220 -12.55 -15.99 -35.49
N ALA A 221 -12.85 -17.21 -35.03
CA ALA A 221 -11.84 -18.14 -34.52
C ALA A 221 -10.80 -18.52 -35.58
N VAL A 222 -11.24 -18.77 -36.82
CA VAL A 222 -10.35 -19.07 -37.96
C VAL A 222 -9.45 -17.87 -38.28
N SER A 223 -10.02 -16.66 -38.27
CA SER A 223 -9.26 -15.42 -38.54
C SER A 223 -8.22 -15.12 -37.46
N LEU A 224 -8.56 -15.34 -36.19
CA LEU A 224 -7.68 -15.09 -35.04
C LEU A 224 -6.61 -16.17 -34.85
N GLY A 225 -6.86 -17.38 -35.33
CA GLY A 225 -6.04 -18.56 -35.07
C GLY A 225 -6.41 -19.24 -33.75
N CYS A 226 -6.58 -20.55 -33.78
CA CYS A 226 -6.86 -21.36 -32.59
C CYS A 226 -5.59 -21.64 -31.76
N PRO A 227 -5.72 -21.86 -30.43
CA PRO A 227 -6.97 -21.89 -29.68
C PRO A 227 -7.52 -20.50 -29.36
N VAL A 228 -8.86 -20.40 -29.26
CA VAL A 228 -9.57 -19.17 -28.88
C VAL A 228 -10.38 -19.34 -27.60
N ALA A 229 -10.79 -18.21 -27.01
CA ALA A 229 -11.77 -18.14 -25.95
C ALA A 229 -13.08 -17.52 -26.45
N LEU A 230 -14.20 -18.01 -25.94
CA LEU A 230 -15.50 -17.34 -26.02
C LEU A 230 -15.85 -16.70 -24.68
N LYS A 231 -16.36 -15.47 -24.72
CA LYS A 231 -16.78 -14.71 -23.54
C LYS A 231 -18.16 -14.12 -23.77
N ALA A 232 -19.05 -14.18 -22.78
CA ALA A 232 -20.32 -13.47 -22.85
C ALA A 232 -20.07 -11.96 -23.02
N ALA A 233 -20.77 -11.30 -23.95
CA ALA A 233 -20.55 -9.88 -24.22
C ALA A 233 -21.14 -8.95 -23.16
N ALA A 234 -22.05 -9.45 -22.31
CA ALA A 234 -22.72 -8.67 -21.27
C ALA A 234 -21.72 -8.01 -20.28
N PRO A 235 -21.90 -6.72 -19.92
CA PRO A 235 -21.07 -6.07 -18.92
C PRO A 235 -21.05 -6.85 -17.60
N GLY A 236 -19.87 -7.00 -16.99
CA GLY A 236 -19.68 -7.73 -15.72
C GLY A 236 -19.52 -9.25 -15.84
N LEU A 237 -19.90 -9.87 -16.96
CA LEU A 237 -19.74 -11.33 -17.17
C LEU A 237 -18.44 -11.72 -17.89
N ARG A 238 -17.79 -10.77 -18.57
CA ARG A 238 -16.65 -11.00 -19.50
C ARG A 238 -15.40 -11.66 -18.89
N HIS A 239 -15.27 -11.68 -17.56
CA HIS A 239 -14.14 -12.27 -16.82
C HIS A 239 -14.58 -13.29 -15.77
N ARG A 240 -15.89 -13.64 -15.73
CA ARG A 240 -16.49 -14.52 -14.71
C ARG A 240 -16.46 -15.98 -15.16
N LEU A 241 -15.27 -16.59 -15.12
CA LEU A 241 -15.10 -18.02 -15.40
C LEU A 241 -15.91 -18.90 -14.44
N ASP A 242 -16.04 -18.47 -13.19
CA ASP A 242 -16.79 -19.14 -12.12
C ASP A 242 -18.28 -19.31 -12.43
N LEU A 243 -18.86 -18.40 -13.23
CA LEU A 243 -20.24 -18.48 -13.69
C LEU A 243 -20.37 -19.25 -15.02
N GLY A 244 -19.27 -19.68 -15.61
CA GLY A 244 -19.27 -20.25 -16.96
C GLY A 244 -19.54 -19.22 -18.06
N ALA A 245 -19.37 -17.92 -17.81
CA ALA A 245 -19.50 -16.87 -18.82
C ALA A 245 -18.27 -16.75 -19.74
N VAL A 246 -17.27 -17.62 -19.53
CA VAL A 246 -16.05 -17.72 -20.32
C VAL A 246 -15.79 -19.20 -20.63
N ARG A 247 -15.47 -19.51 -21.88
CA ARG A 247 -15.01 -20.83 -22.36
C ARG A 247 -13.63 -20.63 -22.95
N LEU A 248 -12.63 -21.32 -22.41
CA LEU A 248 -11.23 -21.21 -22.82
C LEU A 248 -10.82 -22.40 -23.68
N ASP A 249 -9.68 -22.26 -24.34
CA ASP A 249 -8.96 -23.36 -25.00
C ASP A 249 -9.77 -24.10 -26.09
N LEU A 250 -10.50 -23.35 -26.90
CA LEU A 250 -11.29 -23.91 -28.00
C LEU A 250 -10.39 -24.09 -29.23
N ALA A 251 -9.96 -25.32 -29.45
CA ALA A 251 -8.96 -25.67 -30.45
C ALA A 251 -9.49 -25.72 -31.90
N ASP A 252 -10.81 -25.91 -32.10
CA ASP A 252 -11.38 -26.12 -33.42
C ASP A 252 -12.81 -25.57 -33.56
N ALA A 253 -13.29 -25.53 -34.81
CA ALA A 253 -14.61 -25.01 -35.15
C ALA A 253 -15.76 -25.78 -34.45
N ALA A 254 -15.62 -27.08 -34.21
CA ALA A 254 -16.65 -27.87 -33.55
C ALA A 254 -16.75 -27.52 -32.07
N ALA A 255 -15.61 -27.33 -31.39
CA ALA A 255 -15.53 -26.84 -30.02
C ALA A 255 -16.15 -25.43 -29.90
N VAL A 256 -15.82 -24.53 -30.82
CA VAL A 256 -16.40 -23.17 -30.87
C VAL A 256 -17.92 -23.21 -31.04
N ARG A 257 -18.46 -24.01 -31.97
CA ARG A 257 -19.92 -24.12 -32.17
C ARG A 257 -20.64 -24.64 -30.94
N ARG A 258 -20.12 -25.69 -30.31
CA ARG A 258 -20.72 -26.25 -29.09
C ARG A 258 -20.69 -25.23 -27.95
N ALA A 259 -19.53 -24.63 -27.70
CA ALA A 259 -19.37 -23.63 -26.65
C ALA A 259 -20.26 -22.40 -26.88
N TYR A 260 -20.41 -21.95 -28.12
CA TYR A 260 -21.33 -20.85 -28.47
C TYR A 260 -22.79 -21.23 -28.17
N ALA A 261 -23.24 -22.41 -28.60
CA ALA A 261 -24.62 -22.85 -28.38
C ALA A 261 -24.95 -22.93 -26.88
N GLU A 262 -24.06 -23.52 -26.09
CA GLU A 262 -24.21 -23.60 -24.63
C GLU A 262 -24.24 -22.23 -23.97
N MET A 263 -23.28 -21.35 -24.33
CA MET A 263 -23.15 -20.05 -23.69
C MET A 263 -24.28 -19.10 -24.08
N SER A 264 -24.71 -19.13 -25.34
CA SER A 264 -25.79 -18.28 -25.86
C SER A 264 -27.16 -18.62 -25.27
N ALA A 265 -27.41 -19.89 -24.95
CA ALA A 265 -28.62 -20.32 -24.29
C ALA A 265 -28.76 -19.76 -22.86
N VAL A 266 -27.64 -19.48 -22.18
CA VAL A 266 -27.62 -19.02 -20.78
C VAL A 266 -27.45 -17.51 -20.67
N PHE A 267 -26.58 -16.91 -21.49
CA PHE A 267 -26.14 -15.51 -21.34
C PHE A 267 -26.57 -14.60 -22.51
N GLY A 268 -27.28 -15.13 -23.51
CA GLY A 268 -27.70 -14.41 -24.70
C GLY A 268 -26.75 -14.54 -25.88
N ALA A 269 -27.21 -14.15 -27.07
CA ALA A 269 -26.52 -14.39 -28.33
C ALA A 269 -25.24 -13.56 -28.54
N ASP A 270 -25.06 -12.43 -27.84
CA ASP A 270 -23.86 -11.62 -28.02
C ASP A 270 -22.64 -12.27 -27.32
N VAL A 271 -21.69 -12.73 -28.12
CA VAL A 271 -20.49 -13.45 -27.69
C VAL A 271 -19.24 -12.80 -28.27
N LEU A 272 -18.19 -12.69 -27.47
CA LEU A 272 -16.88 -12.20 -27.89
C LEU A 272 -15.93 -13.38 -28.12
N VAL A 273 -15.26 -13.40 -29.27
CA VAL A 273 -14.17 -14.33 -29.59
C VAL A 273 -12.84 -13.62 -29.42
N GLN A 274 -11.91 -14.23 -28.70
CA GLN A 274 -10.57 -13.66 -28.46
C GLN A 274 -9.50 -14.74 -28.55
N ALA A 275 -8.34 -14.41 -29.12
CA ALA A 275 -7.19 -15.32 -29.15
C ALA A 275 -6.72 -15.68 -27.73
N MET A 276 -6.27 -16.92 -27.52
CA MET A 276 -5.64 -17.30 -26.27
C MET A 276 -4.24 -16.72 -26.16
N VAL A 277 -3.87 -16.29 -24.95
CA VAL A 277 -2.48 -15.96 -24.59
C VAL A 277 -1.95 -17.01 -23.63
N PRO A 278 -0.62 -17.15 -23.48
CA PRO A 278 -0.05 -18.05 -22.49
C PRO A 278 -0.61 -17.76 -21.08
N PRO A 279 -0.76 -18.78 -20.22
CA PRO A 279 -1.27 -18.60 -18.88
C PRO A 279 -0.32 -17.73 -18.05
N GLY A 280 -0.88 -17.00 -17.09
CA GLY A 280 -0.15 -16.11 -16.21
C GLY A 280 -0.92 -15.84 -14.93
N VAL A 281 -0.32 -15.07 -14.03
CA VAL A 281 -0.99 -14.61 -12.80
C VAL A 281 -2.00 -13.52 -13.19
N PRO A 282 -3.31 -13.71 -12.93
CA PRO A 282 -4.29 -12.66 -13.20
C PRO A 282 -4.11 -11.51 -12.21
N CYS A 283 -4.13 -10.29 -12.73
CA CYS A 283 -4.08 -9.05 -11.99
C CYS A 283 -5.20 -8.11 -12.44
N VAL A 284 -5.50 -7.14 -11.59
CA VAL A 284 -6.50 -6.09 -11.84
C VAL A 284 -5.82 -4.75 -11.61
N VAL A 285 -5.92 -3.86 -12.60
CA VAL A 285 -5.52 -2.45 -12.48
C VAL A 285 -6.77 -1.61 -12.57
N GLU A 286 -6.93 -0.67 -11.66
CA GLU A 286 -8.08 0.22 -11.59
C GLU A 286 -7.65 1.67 -11.48
N LEU A 287 -8.49 2.55 -12.01
CA LEU A 287 -8.48 3.98 -11.77
C LEU A 287 -9.87 4.35 -11.30
N VAL A 288 -9.93 5.07 -10.19
CA VAL A 288 -11.17 5.65 -9.68
C VAL A 288 -10.92 7.10 -9.26
N GLU A 289 -11.96 7.92 -9.32
CA GLU A 289 -11.93 9.25 -8.73
C GLU A 289 -12.34 9.18 -7.26
N ASP A 290 -11.43 9.52 -6.35
CA ASP A 290 -11.73 9.70 -4.94
C ASP A 290 -12.12 11.16 -4.65
N PRO A 291 -13.18 11.42 -3.86
CA PRO A 291 -13.61 12.78 -3.55
C PRO A 291 -12.59 13.65 -2.82
N ALA A 292 -11.70 13.05 -2.03
CA ALA A 292 -10.71 13.75 -1.21
C ALA A 292 -9.34 13.84 -1.90
N PHE A 293 -8.96 12.82 -2.66
CA PHE A 293 -7.62 12.71 -3.26
C PHE A 293 -7.59 12.89 -4.79
N GLY A 294 -8.74 13.00 -5.44
CA GLY A 294 -8.83 13.00 -6.90
C GLY A 294 -8.53 11.62 -7.49
N PRO A 295 -7.88 11.53 -8.66
CA PRO A 295 -7.63 10.25 -9.31
C PRO A 295 -6.66 9.39 -8.52
N VAL A 296 -7.04 8.13 -8.27
CA VAL A 296 -6.21 7.13 -7.61
C VAL A 296 -6.12 5.85 -8.43
N VAL A 297 -4.92 5.29 -8.52
CA VAL A 297 -4.65 4.03 -9.22
C VAL A 297 -4.60 2.89 -8.20
N GLY A 298 -5.34 1.82 -8.50
CA GLY A 298 -5.41 0.60 -7.73
C GLY A 298 -4.73 -0.56 -8.43
N PHE A 299 -4.10 -1.43 -7.65
CA PHE A 299 -3.54 -2.71 -8.10
C PHE A 299 -3.91 -3.83 -7.15
N GLY A 300 -4.23 -5.00 -7.70
CA GLY A 300 -4.44 -6.22 -6.96
C GLY A 300 -4.30 -7.45 -7.85
N LEU A 301 -4.24 -8.62 -7.22
CA LEU A 301 -4.32 -9.88 -7.95
C LEU A 301 -5.79 -10.21 -8.23
N GLY A 302 -6.07 -10.80 -9.39
CA GLY A 302 -7.40 -11.25 -9.78
C GLY A 302 -7.75 -12.58 -9.14
N GLY A 303 -9.05 -12.86 -9.02
CA GLY A 303 -9.57 -14.10 -8.47
C GLY A 303 -10.59 -13.87 -7.35
N VAL A 304 -11.47 -14.84 -7.16
CA VAL A 304 -12.61 -14.70 -6.24
C VAL A 304 -12.15 -14.41 -4.80
N ALA A 305 -11.09 -15.08 -4.32
CA ALA A 305 -10.60 -14.88 -2.97
C ALA A 305 -10.01 -13.47 -2.75
N THR A 306 -9.26 -12.94 -3.71
CA THR A 306 -8.67 -11.60 -3.59
C THR A 306 -9.73 -10.51 -3.68
N GLU A 307 -10.77 -10.71 -4.50
CA GLU A 307 -11.94 -9.84 -4.58
C GLU A 307 -12.74 -9.83 -3.26
N LEU A 308 -13.06 -11.00 -2.70
CA LEU A 308 -13.79 -11.12 -1.44
C LEU A 308 -13.04 -10.51 -0.25
N LEU A 309 -11.72 -10.66 -0.21
CA LEU A 309 -10.87 -10.10 0.85
C LEU A 309 -10.54 -8.61 0.64
N GLY A 310 -10.89 -8.05 -0.53
CA GLY A 310 -10.52 -6.68 -0.88
C GLY A 310 -9.01 -6.46 -0.91
N ASP A 311 -8.24 -7.46 -1.36
CA ASP A 311 -6.77 -7.42 -1.37
C ASP A 311 -6.23 -6.54 -2.51
N ARG A 312 -6.36 -5.23 -2.31
CA ARG A 312 -5.96 -4.19 -3.25
C ARG A 312 -5.18 -3.09 -2.55
N ALA A 313 -4.20 -2.56 -3.26
CA ALA A 313 -3.45 -1.38 -2.86
C ALA A 313 -3.78 -0.20 -3.78
N TRP A 314 -3.61 1.01 -3.26
CA TRP A 314 -3.98 2.25 -3.94
C TRP A 314 -2.86 3.29 -3.83
N ARG A 315 -2.73 4.13 -4.86
CA ARG A 315 -1.84 5.30 -4.90
C ARG A 315 -2.53 6.48 -5.58
N ALA A 316 -2.29 7.68 -5.05
CA ALA A 316 -2.69 8.91 -5.74
C ALA A 316 -1.79 9.17 -6.94
N VAL A 317 -2.32 9.87 -7.94
CA VAL A 317 -1.54 10.32 -9.09
C VAL A 317 -1.01 11.74 -8.88
N PRO A 318 0.12 12.13 -9.49
CA PRO A 318 0.98 11.35 -10.39
C PRO A 318 1.77 10.24 -9.68
N LEU A 319 1.97 9.11 -10.36
CA LEU A 319 2.81 8.01 -9.85
C LEU A 319 4.28 8.23 -10.18
N THR A 320 5.14 7.92 -9.22
CA THR A 320 6.59 7.78 -9.41
C THR A 320 6.99 6.34 -9.74
N ASP A 321 8.22 6.16 -10.20
CA ASP A 321 8.89 4.86 -10.35
C ASP A 321 8.82 4.01 -9.06
N ILE A 322 9.09 4.62 -7.90
CA ILE A 322 9.02 3.98 -6.60
C ILE A 322 7.57 3.61 -6.25
N ASP A 323 6.61 4.51 -6.49
CA ASP A 323 5.20 4.24 -6.20
C ASP A 323 4.68 3.04 -6.98
N ALA A 324 5.01 2.95 -8.27
CA ALA A 324 4.57 1.87 -9.12
C ALA A 324 5.17 0.53 -8.68
N SER A 325 6.48 0.46 -8.42
CA SER A 325 7.13 -0.75 -7.91
C SER A 325 6.52 -1.22 -6.59
N GLU A 326 6.29 -0.30 -5.66
CA GLU A 326 5.71 -0.63 -4.37
C GLU A 326 4.22 -0.96 -4.45
N LEU A 327 3.48 -0.38 -5.40
CA LEU A 327 2.09 -0.70 -5.64
C LEU A 327 1.94 -2.14 -6.13
N VAL A 328 2.88 -2.65 -6.94
CA VAL A 328 2.93 -4.07 -7.34
C VAL A 328 3.16 -5.01 -6.16
N ASP A 329 3.98 -4.59 -5.18
CA ASP A 329 4.32 -5.39 -3.99
C ASP A 329 3.31 -5.31 -2.84
N ALA A 330 2.41 -4.33 -2.89
CA ALA A 330 1.56 -4.00 -1.74
C ALA A 330 0.40 -4.98 -1.46
N PRO A 331 -0.24 -5.64 -2.44
CA PRO A 331 -1.25 -6.66 -2.15
C PRO A 331 -0.67 -7.81 -1.30
N ARG A 332 -1.45 -8.35 -0.37
CA ARG A 332 -1.04 -9.49 0.47
C ARG A 332 -0.74 -10.73 -0.37
N ALA A 333 -1.41 -10.88 -1.51
CA ALA A 333 -1.20 -11.94 -2.48
C ALA A 333 -0.01 -11.68 -3.44
N ALA A 334 0.67 -10.53 -3.35
CA ALA A 334 1.85 -10.21 -4.18
C ALA A 334 2.98 -11.26 -4.16
N PRO A 335 3.19 -12.08 -3.11
CA PRO A 335 4.15 -13.19 -3.18
C PRO A 335 3.91 -14.16 -4.36
N LEU A 336 2.69 -14.28 -4.88
CA LEU A 336 2.40 -15.07 -6.10
C LEU A 336 3.13 -14.53 -7.34
N LEU A 337 3.41 -13.22 -7.40
CA LEU A 337 4.15 -12.58 -8.51
C LEU A 337 5.65 -12.93 -8.47
N ARG A 338 6.17 -13.36 -7.32
CA ARG A 338 7.58 -13.73 -7.12
C ARG A 338 7.83 -15.23 -7.31
N GLY A 339 6.82 -15.97 -7.77
CA GLY A 339 6.85 -17.42 -7.84
C GLY A 339 6.38 -18.07 -6.54
N HIS A 340 5.37 -18.94 -6.66
CA HIS A 340 4.85 -19.74 -5.55
C HIS A 340 4.78 -21.19 -5.98
N ARG A 341 5.20 -22.12 -5.09
CA ARG A 341 5.24 -23.57 -5.36
C ARG A 341 5.95 -23.94 -6.68
N GLY A 342 7.08 -23.29 -6.96
CA GLY A 342 7.90 -23.57 -8.14
C GLY A 342 7.48 -22.84 -9.42
N ALA A 343 6.45 -21.99 -9.38
CA ALA A 343 6.14 -21.09 -10.49
C ALA A 343 7.27 -20.07 -10.69
N VAL A 344 7.55 -19.74 -11.96
CA VAL A 344 8.53 -18.71 -12.33
C VAL A 344 7.99 -17.32 -11.96
N PRO A 345 8.81 -16.42 -11.40
CA PRO A 345 8.41 -15.03 -11.17
C PRO A 345 7.89 -14.36 -12.45
N VAL A 346 6.88 -13.49 -12.31
CA VAL A 346 6.38 -12.69 -13.44
C VAL A 346 7.29 -11.49 -13.70
N ASP A 347 7.16 -10.88 -14.88
CA ASP A 347 7.75 -9.59 -15.19
C ASP A 347 7.03 -8.48 -14.40
N ARG A 348 7.56 -8.22 -13.22
CA ARG A 348 7.06 -7.17 -12.32
C ARG A 348 7.36 -5.76 -12.85
N ALA A 349 8.39 -5.61 -13.68
CA ALA A 349 8.72 -4.32 -14.29
C ALA A 349 7.66 -3.93 -15.32
N ALA A 350 7.18 -4.87 -16.12
CA ALA A 350 6.07 -4.64 -17.05
C ALA A 350 4.76 -4.25 -16.33
N LEU A 351 4.48 -4.83 -15.16
CA LEU A 351 3.35 -4.41 -14.31
C LEU A 351 3.53 -2.98 -13.79
N ALA A 352 4.72 -2.64 -13.30
CA ALA A 352 5.02 -1.28 -12.83
C ALA A 352 4.91 -0.25 -13.97
N GLU A 353 5.40 -0.58 -15.17
CA GLU A 353 5.26 0.28 -16.36
C GLU A 353 3.79 0.48 -16.74
N LEU A 354 2.96 -0.57 -16.71
CA LEU A 354 1.53 -0.44 -16.95
C LEU A 354 0.87 0.51 -15.93
N LEU A 355 1.21 0.39 -14.64
CA LEU A 355 0.70 1.29 -13.60
C LEU A 355 1.11 2.73 -13.85
N LEU A 356 2.37 2.98 -14.24
CA LEU A 356 2.86 4.31 -14.61
C LEU A 356 2.10 4.90 -15.80
N ARG A 357 1.82 4.09 -16.84
CA ARG A 357 1.02 4.51 -18.00
C ARG A 357 -0.42 4.86 -17.61
N VAL A 358 -1.04 4.06 -16.74
CA VAL A 358 -2.39 4.33 -16.21
C VAL A 358 -2.39 5.59 -15.33
N GLY A 359 -1.36 5.78 -14.50
CA GLY A 359 -1.19 6.98 -13.69
C GLY A 359 -1.02 8.25 -14.53
N ARG A 360 -0.23 8.17 -15.61
CA ARG A 360 -0.05 9.27 -16.57
C ARG A 360 -1.36 9.61 -17.30
N LEU A 361 -2.09 8.59 -17.76
CA LEU A 361 -3.42 8.76 -18.37
C LEU A 361 -4.39 9.46 -17.42
N ALA A 362 -4.43 9.03 -16.16
CA ALA A 362 -5.29 9.63 -15.14
C ALA A 362 -4.95 11.11 -14.85
N ASP A 363 -3.66 11.43 -14.81
CA ASP A 363 -3.19 12.79 -14.54
C ASP A 363 -3.53 13.74 -15.71
N GLU A 364 -3.29 13.30 -16.95
CA GLU A 364 -3.49 14.11 -18.16
C GLU A 364 -4.93 14.16 -18.67
N GLN A 365 -5.79 13.20 -18.29
CA GLN A 365 -7.16 13.09 -18.83
C GLN A 365 -8.25 13.20 -17.74
N PRO A 366 -8.59 14.42 -17.28
CA PRO A 366 -9.62 14.65 -16.24
C PRO A 366 -11.02 14.13 -16.58
N ARG A 367 -11.31 13.84 -17.86
CA ARG A 367 -12.59 13.30 -18.32
C ARG A 367 -12.71 11.79 -18.08
N VAL A 368 -11.61 11.09 -17.84
CA VAL A 368 -11.62 9.66 -17.51
C VAL A 368 -11.93 9.54 -16.01
N ARG A 369 -13.12 9.06 -15.69
CA ARG A 369 -13.64 8.93 -14.31
C ARG A 369 -13.37 7.56 -13.71
N SER A 370 -13.26 6.56 -14.58
CA SER A 370 -12.83 5.23 -14.20
C SER A 370 -12.13 4.51 -15.34
N LEU A 371 -11.21 3.63 -14.99
CA LEU A 371 -10.61 2.65 -15.88
C LEU A 371 -10.47 1.34 -15.11
N THR A 372 -10.83 0.23 -15.73
CA THR A 372 -10.60 -1.10 -15.17
C THR A 372 -9.94 -1.97 -16.23
N LEU A 373 -8.75 -2.46 -15.94
CA LEU A 373 -8.05 -3.48 -16.72
C LEU A 373 -8.23 -4.81 -15.99
N ASN A 374 -9.13 -5.66 -16.47
CA ASN A 374 -9.47 -6.92 -15.79
C ASN A 374 -9.87 -8.05 -16.77
N PRO A 375 -9.06 -9.11 -16.91
CA PRO A 375 -7.76 -9.33 -16.26
C PRO A 375 -6.60 -8.73 -17.05
N VAL A 376 -5.53 -8.40 -16.33
CA VAL A 376 -4.16 -8.29 -16.86
C VAL A 376 -3.45 -9.59 -16.50
N LEU A 377 -3.03 -10.38 -17.49
CA LEU A 377 -2.24 -11.59 -17.22
C LEU A 377 -0.77 -11.23 -17.16
N ALA A 378 -0.13 -11.45 -16.00
CA ALA A 378 1.29 -11.25 -15.78
C ALA A 378 2.05 -12.57 -15.94
N ARG A 379 3.18 -12.52 -16.67
CA ARG A 379 3.99 -13.69 -17.03
C ARG A 379 5.48 -13.33 -16.97
N PRO A 380 6.39 -14.32 -16.98
CA PRO A 380 7.82 -14.06 -16.99
C PRO A 380 8.31 -13.24 -18.20
N ASP A 381 7.56 -13.26 -19.30
CA ASP A 381 7.87 -12.59 -20.57
C ASP A 381 7.09 -11.28 -20.80
N GLY A 382 6.40 -10.78 -19.78
CA GLY A 382 5.66 -9.52 -19.83
C GLY A 382 4.20 -9.67 -19.39
N ILE A 383 3.31 -8.88 -20.00
CA ILE A 383 1.89 -8.81 -19.64
C ILE A 383 0.97 -8.89 -20.85
N SER A 384 -0.28 -9.28 -20.63
CA SER A 384 -1.37 -9.10 -21.61
C SER A 384 -2.61 -8.55 -20.95
N VAL A 385 -3.07 -7.38 -21.41
CA VAL A 385 -4.34 -6.79 -20.98
C VAL A 385 -5.46 -7.42 -21.80
N LEU A 386 -6.28 -8.27 -21.17
CA LEU A 386 -7.30 -9.03 -21.91
C LEU A 386 -8.61 -8.25 -22.11
N HIS A 387 -8.87 -7.30 -21.22
CA HIS A 387 -10.06 -6.48 -21.27
C HIS A 387 -9.84 -5.15 -20.57
N ALA A 388 -10.49 -4.11 -21.09
CA ALA A 388 -10.53 -2.79 -20.49
C ALA A 388 -11.94 -2.22 -20.54
N THR A 389 -12.34 -1.54 -19.47
CA THR A 389 -13.54 -0.71 -19.42
C THR A 389 -13.13 0.70 -19.03
N VAL A 390 -13.57 1.70 -19.78
CA VAL A 390 -13.29 3.12 -19.52
C VAL A 390 -14.61 3.85 -19.28
N GLY A 391 -14.73 4.51 -18.14
CA GLY A 391 -15.82 5.44 -17.84
C GLY A 391 -15.37 6.86 -18.13
N VAL A 392 -16.05 7.53 -19.06
CA VAL A 392 -15.80 8.94 -19.41
C VAL A 392 -16.96 9.80 -18.93
N GLY A 393 -16.66 10.98 -18.38
CA GLY A 393 -17.64 11.94 -17.91
C GLY A 393 -17.19 13.38 -18.11
N ALA A 394 -17.93 14.31 -17.49
CA ALA A 394 -17.48 15.68 -17.35
C ALA A 394 -16.17 15.72 -16.54
N ALA A 395 -15.27 16.64 -16.88
CA ALA A 395 -14.07 16.86 -16.09
C ALA A 395 -14.47 17.23 -14.66
N GLY A 396 -14.05 16.44 -13.68
CA GLY A 396 -14.30 16.74 -12.27
C GLY A 396 -13.60 18.04 -11.87
N ALA A 397 -14.19 18.79 -10.94
CA ALA A 397 -13.48 19.85 -10.24
C ALA A 397 -12.35 19.18 -9.44
N ARG A 398 -11.10 19.33 -9.90
CA ARG A 398 -9.94 18.88 -9.13
C ARG A 398 -9.76 19.91 -7.99
N PRO A 399 -9.76 19.49 -6.71
CA PRO A 399 -9.64 20.42 -5.60
C PRO A 399 -8.28 21.17 -5.55
N ASP A 400 -7.33 20.83 -6.42
CA ASP A 400 -5.98 21.37 -6.41
C ASP A 400 -5.83 22.65 -7.25
N THR A 401 -5.44 23.75 -6.60
CA THR A 401 -4.96 25.00 -7.22
C THR A 401 -3.43 25.14 -7.18
N GLY A 402 -2.69 24.09 -6.81
CA GLY A 402 -1.22 24.13 -6.65
C GLY A 402 -0.49 22.91 -7.23
N PRO A 403 0.85 23.00 -7.41
CA PRO A 403 1.64 21.87 -7.88
C PRO A 403 1.57 20.72 -6.88
N ARG A 404 1.15 19.54 -7.35
CA ARG A 404 1.17 18.26 -6.63
C ARG A 404 2.61 17.78 -6.45
N ARG A 405 3.36 18.48 -5.61
CA ARG A 405 4.63 18.05 -5.07
C ARG A 405 4.55 18.38 -3.57
N LEU A 406 4.38 17.34 -2.76
CA LEU A 406 4.60 17.42 -1.31
C LEU A 406 6.06 17.12 -1.03
#